data_AF-A0A938V9S1-F1
#
_entry.id   AF-A0A938V9S1-F1
#
_cell.length_a   1.000
_cell.length_b   1.000
_cell.length_c   1.000
_cell.angle_alpha   90.00
_cell.angle_beta   90.00
_cell.angle_gamma   90.00
#
_symmetry.space_group_name_H-M   'P 1'
#
loop_
_entity.id
_entity.type
_entity.pdbx_description
1 polymer ?
#
loop_
_entity_poly.entity_id
_entity_poly.type
_entity_poly.pdbx_seq_one_letter_code
_entity_poly.pdbx_strand_id
1 'polypeptide(L)' 'MIDGAEIGIAGSLFQAGTFVPAGTYRRVDAPGCDVVLERPDRLPASFDGKIALYLPMPALASTR' A
#
# COMPACT_ATOMS: atom_id res chain seq x y z
N MET A 1 23.49 -2.43 -9.90
CA MET A 1 22.80 -1.19 -9.49
C MET A 1 21.34 -1.43 -9.82
N ILE A 2 20.52 -1.82 -8.85
CA ILE A 2 19.13 -2.18 -9.14
C ILE A 2 18.35 -0.88 -9.29
N ASP A 3 17.77 -0.75 -10.48
CA ASP A 3 17.02 0.40 -10.95
C ASP A 3 15.77 0.62 -10.09
N GLY A 4 15.61 1.84 -9.59
CA GLY A 4 14.54 2.25 -8.68
C GLY A 4 13.24 2.66 -9.39
N ALA A 5 12.92 2.07 -10.54
CA ALA A 5 11.73 2.39 -11.32
C ALA A 5 10.79 1.17 -11.48
N GLU A 6 10.20 0.70 -10.39
CA GLU A 6 8.98 -0.12 -10.43
C GLU A 6 7.86 0.48 -9.56
N ILE A 7 7.84 1.81 -9.43
CA ILE A 7 6.72 2.56 -8.83
C ILE A 7 5.63 2.70 -9.89
N GLY A 8 4.82 1.66 -10.05
CA GLY A 8 3.64 1.71 -10.90
C GLY A 8 3.37 0.44 -11.70
N ILE A 9 3.25 -0.70 -11.02
CA ILE A 9 2.67 -1.90 -11.64
C ILE A 9 1.48 -2.33 -10.82
N ALA A 10 0.32 -2.31 -11.48
CA ALA A 10 -0.91 -2.94 -11.02
C ALA A 10 -0.60 -4.41 -10.66
N GLY A 11 -0.41 -4.69 -9.37
CA GLY A 11 -0.02 -6.01 -8.88
C GLY A 11 0.97 -6.03 -7.70
N SER A 12 1.58 -4.89 -7.34
CA SER A 12 2.55 -4.86 -6.24
C SER A 12 1.88 -4.95 -4.87
N LEU A 13 2.04 -6.11 -4.22
CA LEU A 13 1.65 -6.36 -2.84
C LEU A 13 2.73 -5.77 -1.91
N PHE A 14 2.38 -4.85 -1.02
CA PHE A 14 3.30 -4.23 -0.08
C PHE A 14 3.20 -4.85 1.31
N GLN A 15 4.33 -5.00 2.00
CA GLN A 15 4.35 -5.52 3.37
C GLN A 15 4.22 -4.39 4.40
N ALA A 16 3.72 -4.73 5.58
CA ALA A 16 3.83 -3.87 6.76
C ALA A 16 5.27 -3.39 6.96
N GLY A 17 5.42 -2.10 7.27
CA GLY A 17 6.73 -1.46 7.47
C GLY A 17 7.44 -1.04 6.18
N THR A 18 6.95 -1.44 5.00
CA THR A 18 7.47 -0.94 3.72
C THR A 18 7.14 0.54 3.57
N PHE A 19 8.14 1.34 3.19
CA PHE A 19 7.96 2.75 2.85
C PHE A 19 7.37 2.86 1.45
N VAL A 20 6.19 3.47 1.35
CA VAL A 20 5.42 3.56 0.11
C VAL A 20 5.00 5.01 -0.13
N PRO A 21 4.73 5.44 -1.38
CA PRO A 21 4.27 6.79 -1.66
C PRO A 21 2.90 7.07 -1.02
N ALA A 22 2.54 8.36 -0.94
CA ALA A 22 1.20 8.78 -0.54
C ALA A 22 0.14 8.12 -1.44
N GLY A 23 -0.95 7.65 -0.85
CA GLY A 23 -1.97 6.89 -1.55
C GLY A 23 -2.89 6.13 -0.61
N THR A 24 -3.86 5.43 -1.19
CA THR A 24 -4.76 4.54 -0.43
C THR A 24 -4.32 3.10 -0.63
N TYR A 25 -4.18 2.36 0.47
CA TYR A 25 -3.72 0.98 0.48
C TYR A 25 -4.71 0.11 1.24
N ARG A 26 -5.27 -0.90 0.58
CA ARG A 26 -6.20 -1.84 1.21
C ARG A 26 -5.45 -3.03 1.74
N ARG A 27 -5.68 -3.38 3.01
CA ARG A 27 -5.14 -4.61 3.60
C ARG A 27 -5.84 -5.82 2.98
N VAL A 28 -5.08 -6.82 2.56
CA VAL A 28 -5.63 -8.02 1.89
C VAL A 28 -6.14 -9.07 2.86
N ASP A 29 -5.51 -9.14 4.04
CA ASP A 29 -5.85 -10.09 5.11
C ASP A 29 -7.11 -9.68 5.89
N ALA A 30 -7.39 -8.37 5.94
CA ALA A 30 -8.55 -7.82 6.64
C ALA A 30 -9.37 -6.95 5.67
N PRO A 31 -10.33 -7.53 4.93
CA PRO A 31 -11.18 -6.77 4.03
C PRO A 31 -11.94 -5.68 4.82
N GLY A 32 -11.83 -4.43 4.38
CA GLY A 32 -12.39 -3.26 5.06
C GLY A 32 -11.39 -2.43 5.87
N CYS A 33 -10.12 -2.83 5.92
CA CYS A 33 -9.05 -2.03 6.49
C CYS A 33 -8.29 -1.29 5.38
N ASP A 34 -8.70 -0.04 5.14
CA ASP A 34 -8.06 0.87 4.20
C ASP A 34 -7.12 1.82 4.96
N VAL A 35 -5.89 1.94 4.47
CA VAL A 35 -4.86 2.85 5.01
C VAL A 35 -4.67 3.98 4.01
N VAL A 36 -4.96 5.20 4.44
CA VAL A 36 -4.70 6.40 3.65
C VAL A 36 -3.40 7.02 4.16
N LEU A 37 -2.42 7.13 3.27
CA LEU A 37 -1.17 7.82 3.52
C LEU A 37 -1.22 9.17 2.81
N GLU A 38 -1.33 10.26 3.58
CA GLU A 38 -1.33 11.63 3.04
C GLU A 38 0.04 12.08 2.54
N ARG A 39 1.09 11.41 3.01
CA ARG A 39 2.50 11.62 2.62
C ARG A 39 3.18 10.26 2.45
N PRO A 40 4.31 10.18 1.74
CA PRO A 40 5.11 8.96 1.71
C PRO A 40 5.51 8.55 3.12
N ASP A 41 5.08 7.35 3.54
CA ASP A 41 5.28 6.84 4.89
C ASP A 41 5.29 5.31 4.91
N ARG A 42 5.47 4.70 6.09
CA ARG A 42 5.51 3.25 6.24
C ARG A 42 4.11 2.70 6.45
N LEU A 43 3.82 1.57 5.80
CA LEU A 43 2.57 0.87 6.04
C LEU A 43 2.49 0.35 7.49
N PRO A 44 1.33 0.46 8.15
CA PRO A 44 1.18 0.02 9.53
C PRO A 44 1.35 -1.50 9.65
N ALA A 45 1.78 -1.94 10.84
CA ALA A 45 1.86 -3.35 11.16
C ALA A 45 0.49 -3.94 11.52
N SER A 46 0.34 -5.25 11.35
CA SER A 46 -0.78 -6.00 11.91
C SER A 46 -0.58 -6.22 13.40
N PHE A 47 -1.61 -5.97 14.20
CA PHE A 47 -1.60 -6.20 15.66
C PHE A 47 -1.66 -7.68 16.05
N ASP A 48 -1.91 -8.58 15.10
CA ASP A 48 -2.03 -10.04 15.31
C ASP A 48 -0.67 -10.78 15.32
N GLY A 49 0.45 -10.06 15.19
CA GLY A 49 1.78 -10.68 15.07
C GLY A 49 2.08 -11.32 13.70
N LYS A 50 1.13 -11.26 12.76
CA LYS A 50 1.34 -11.64 11.35
C LYS A 50 1.81 -10.44 10.53
N ILE A 51 2.54 -10.70 9.42
CA ILE A 51 2.91 -9.65 8.46
C ILE A 51 1.65 -9.24 7.70
N ALA A 52 1.22 -7.97 7.85
CA ALA A 52 0.14 -7.43 7.05
C ALA A 52 0.60 -7.19 5.62
N LEU A 53 -0.29 -7.46 4.66
CA LEU A 53 -0.07 -7.23 3.24
C LEU A 53 -1.10 -6.23 2.72
N TYR A 54 -0.66 -5.32 1.87
CA TYR A 54 -1.43 -4.19 1.38
C TYR A 54 -1.39 -4.12 -0.14
N LEU A 55 -2.54 -3.86 -0.75
CA LEU A 55 -2.64 -3.56 -2.17
C LEU A 55 -2.87 -2.06 -2.36
N PRO A 56 -2.15 -1.40 -3.28
CA PRO A 56 -2.45 -0.04 -3.64
C PRO A 56 -3.83 -0.03 -4.30
N MET A 57 -4.73 0.78 -3.76
CA MET A 57 -5.98 1.06 -4.45
C MET A 57 -5.64 2.07 -5.55
N PRO A 58 -6.04 1.83 -6.81
CA PRO A 58 -6.04 2.91 -7.77
C PRO A 58 -6.87 4.03 -7.15
N ALA A 59 -6.27 5.22 -6.99
CA ALA A 59 -7.05 6.41 -6.76
C ALA A 59 -8.13 6.36 -7.84
N LEU A 60 -9.40 6.31 -7.46
CA LEU A 60 -10.48 6.46 -8.44
C LEU A 60 -10.13 7.75 -9.16
N ALA A 61 -9.56 7.64 -10.36
CA ALA A 61 -9.40 8.76 -11.25
C ALA A 61 -10.85 9.18 -11.44
N SER A 62 -11.24 10.27 -10.77
CA SER A 62 -12.53 10.88 -10.97
C SER A 62 -12.54 11.27 -12.43
N THR A 63 -13.06 10.38 -13.27
CA THR A 63 -13.35 10.66 -14.66
C THR A 63 -14.39 11.76 -14.58
N ARG A 64 -13.98 12.95 -15.01
CA ARG A 64 -14.81 14.14 -15.10
C ARG A 64 -14.99 14.46 -16.56
#